data_AF-F6DFH9-F1
#
_entry.id   AF-F6DFH9-F1
#
_cell.length_a   1.000
_cell.length_b   1.000
_cell.length_c   1.000
_cell.angle_alpha   90.00
_cell.angle_beta   90.00
_cell.angle_gamma   90.00
#
_symmetry.space_group_name_H-M   'P 1'
#
loop_
_entity.id
_entity.type
_entity.pdbx_description
1 polymer ?
#
loop_
_entity_poly.entity_id
_entity_poly.type
_entity_poly.pdbx_seq_one_letter_code
_entity_poly.pdbx_strand_id
1 'polypeptide(L)'
;MKRLLALLALALGLALAQAPAYPENTLGLGYSPEKGPYLQGSALLPFNPLGLDTGVDLQILLAQSPEAYALLKANLFPGLVVEGLFASAGLGLDLRYPFGAHVGPVASLELPGGALSGTLGLGYQTGSGLHLAWGAGFRLYLEPLALEVSASDRYPFLLSLLYLW
;
A
#
# COMPACT_ATOMS: atom_id res chain seq x y z
N MET A 1 -7.08 40.98 12.32
CA MET A 1 -6.20 40.43 11.27
C MET A 1 -5.22 39.38 11.79
N LYS A 2 -4.38 39.66 12.80
CA LYS A 2 -3.38 38.69 13.31
C LYS A 2 -3.98 37.36 13.83
N ARG A 3 -5.16 37.40 14.46
CA ARG A 3 -5.85 36.20 14.97
C ARG A 3 -6.42 35.30 13.86
N LEU A 4 -6.83 35.88 12.72
CA LEU A 4 -7.32 35.13 11.57
C LEU A 4 -6.18 34.43 10.84
N LEU A 5 -5.04 35.11 10.69
CA LEU A 5 -3.82 34.51 10.13
C LEU A 5 -3.28 33.38 11.02
N ALA A 6 -3.34 33.54 12.35
CA ALA A 6 -2.96 32.48 13.28
C ALA A 6 -3.93 31.28 13.23
N LEU A 7 -5.24 31.52 13.11
CA LEU A 7 -6.23 30.46 12.91
C LEU A 7 -6.07 29.77 11.55
N LEU A 8 -5.75 30.51 10.49
CA LEU A 8 -5.46 29.93 9.17
C LEU A 8 -4.14 29.17 9.15
N ALA A 9 -3.10 29.66 9.82
CA ALA A 9 -1.83 28.96 9.95
C ALA A 9 -1.93 27.73 10.86
N LEU A 10 -2.79 27.78 11.90
CA LEU A 10 -3.11 26.62 12.73
C LEU A 10 -3.97 25.62 11.95
N ALA A 11 -4.95 26.07 11.16
CA ALA A 11 -5.75 25.20 10.29
C ALA A 11 -4.90 24.59 9.17
N LEU A 12 -3.98 25.34 8.56
CA LEU A 12 -2.96 24.82 7.64
C LEU A 12 -2.01 23.87 8.35
N GLY A 13 -1.55 24.20 9.56
CA GLY A 13 -0.68 23.33 10.36
C GLY A 13 -1.35 22.03 10.78
N LEU A 14 -2.64 22.06 11.11
CA LEU A 14 -3.47 20.89 11.42
C LEU A 14 -3.85 20.11 10.15
N ALA A 15 -4.03 20.76 9.00
CA ALA A 15 -4.18 20.11 7.70
C ALA A 15 -2.86 19.49 7.19
N LEU A 16 -1.70 20.05 7.57
CA LEU A 16 -0.36 19.54 7.31
C LEU A 16 0.11 18.51 8.36
N ALA A 17 -0.65 18.30 9.44
CA ALA A 17 -0.38 17.31 10.49
C ALA A 17 -1.16 16.00 10.27
N GLN A 18 -1.69 15.77 9.06
CA GLN A 18 -2.35 14.52 8.72
C GLN A 18 -1.29 13.45 8.47
N ALA A 19 -1.32 12.42 9.30
CA ALA A 19 -0.57 11.20 9.07
C ALA A 19 -0.92 10.67 7.66
N PRO A 20 0.07 10.24 6.87
CA PRO A 20 -0.16 9.92 5.48
C PRO A 20 -1.01 8.66 5.33
N ALA A 21 -1.87 8.67 4.31
CA ALA A 21 -2.62 7.54 3.77
C ALA A 21 -1.73 6.42 3.18
N TYR A 22 -0.44 6.37 3.54
CA TYR A 22 0.59 5.45 3.05
C TYR A 22 1.92 5.57 3.82
N PRO A 23 2.64 4.45 4.08
CA PRO A 23 2.16 3.20 4.67
C PRO A 23 2.16 3.23 6.21
N GLU A 24 1.24 2.48 6.80
CA GLU A 24 1.32 2.08 8.20
C GLU A 24 2.27 0.87 8.31
N ASN A 25 2.94 0.69 9.45
CA ASN A 25 3.67 -0.54 9.65
C ASN A 25 2.68 -1.65 9.98
N THR A 26 2.79 -2.75 9.24
CA THR A 26 1.90 -3.90 9.42
C THR A 26 2.66 -5.21 9.37
N LEU A 27 2.10 -6.20 10.04
CA LEU A 27 2.57 -7.59 10.02
C LEU A 27 1.38 -8.47 10.27
N GLY A 28 1.27 -9.54 9.50
CA GLY A 28 0.19 -10.47 9.70
C GLY A 28 0.18 -11.61 8.71
N LEU A 29 -0.95 -12.29 8.69
CA LEU A 29 -1.16 -13.51 7.93
C LEU A 29 -2.30 -13.32 6.94
N GLY A 30 -2.08 -13.79 5.73
CA GLY A 30 -3.09 -13.87 4.68
C GLY A 30 -3.45 -15.32 4.37
N TYR A 31 -4.64 -15.54 3.84
CA TYR A 31 -5.06 -16.84 3.30
C TYR A 31 -5.76 -16.66 1.96
N SER A 32 -5.23 -17.35 0.94
CA SER A 32 -5.85 -17.46 -0.36
C SER A 32 -6.36 -18.89 -0.55
N PRO A 33 -7.64 -19.12 -0.88
CA PRO A 33 -8.17 -20.46 -1.10
C PRO A 33 -7.43 -21.28 -2.16
N GLU A 34 -6.85 -20.62 -3.17
CA GLU A 34 -6.16 -21.29 -4.27
C GLU A 34 -4.68 -21.58 -3.99
N LYS A 35 -4.02 -20.74 -3.19
CA LYS A 35 -2.57 -20.81 -2.96
C LYS A 35 -2.18 -21.22 -1.54
N GLY A 36 -3.02 -20.92 -0.56
CA GLY A 36 -2.78 -21.19 0.86
C GLY A 36 -2.33 -19.95 1.66
N PRO A 37 -1.59 -20.16 2.77
CA PRO A 37 -1.25 -19.12 3.72
C PRO A 37 -0.09 -18.23 3.23
N TYR A 38 -0.17 -16.95 3.58
CA TYR A 38 0.85 -15.94 3.32
C TYR A 38 1.29 -15.29 4.62
N LEU A 39 2.58 -14.95 4.70
CA LEU A 39 3.09 -13.95 5.64
C LEU A 39 3.19 -12.63 4.90
N GLN A 40 2.65 -11.55 5.45
CA GLN A 40 2.74 -10.23 4.84
C GLN A 40 3.03 -9.14 5.86
N GLY A 41 3.63 -8.06 5.41
CA GLY A 41 3.86 -6.88 6.22
C GLY A 41 4.20 -5.67 5.39
N SER A 42 4.01 -4.50 5.97
CA SER A 42 4.38 -3.22 5.37
C SER A 42 5.21 -2.41 6.34
N ALA A 43 6.08 -1.56 5.81
CA ALA A 43 6.84 -0.63 6.63
C ALA A 43 7.08 0.68 5.89
N LEU A 44 7.02 1.77 6.65
CA LEU A 44 7.65 3.03 6.25
C LEU A 44 9.16 2.83 6.21
N LEU A 45 9.79 3.27 5.12
CA LEU A 45 11.23 3.28 5.05
C LEU A 45 11.74 4.59 5.67
N PRO A 46 12.79 4.53 6.52
CA PRO A 46 13.41 5.74 7.11
C PRO A 46 14.16 6.58 6.07
N PHE A 47 14.15 6.16 4.80
CA PHE A 47 14.79 6.83 3.70
C PHE A 47 13.77 7.71 2.99
N ASN A 48 13.94 9.03 3.09
CA ASN A 48 13.08 10.02 2.47
C ASN A 48 13.89 10.81 1.41
N PRO A 49 14.10 10.24 0.21
CA PRO A 49 14.79 10.93 -0.86
C PRO A 49 13.93 12.08 -1.37
N LEU A 50 14.51 13.26 -1.49
CA LEU A 50 13.84 14.44 -2.07
C LEU A 50 12.58 14.90 -1.31
N GLY A 51 12.38 14.50 -0.06
CA GLY A 51 11.16 14.85 0.69
C GLY A 51 9.98 13.90 0.43
N LEU A 52 10.18 12.80 -0.32
CA LEU A 52 9.16 11.80 -0.60
C LEU A 52 9.06 10.72 0.49
N ASP A 53 7.85 10.46 0.96
CA ASP A 53 7.57 9.31 1.81
C ASP A 53 7.73 8.02 1.01
N THR A 54 8.51 7.08 1.53
CA THR A 54 8.73 5.78 0.90
C THR A 54 8.35 4.63 1.82
N GLY A 55 8.01 3.50 1.22
CA GLY A 55 7.63 2.33 1.97
C GLY A 55 7.83 1.05 1.19
N VAL A 56 7.68 -0.06 1.90
CA VAL A 56 7.78 -1.40 1.33
C VAL A 56 6.63 -2.25 1.82
N ASP A 57 6.00 -2.98 0.91
CA ASP A 57 5.11 -4.08 1.24
C ASP A 57 5.81 -5.39 0.87
N LEU A 58 5.82 -6.34 1.79
CA LEU A 58 6.41 -7.65 1.63
C LEU A 58 5.33 -8.72 1.78
N GLN A 59 5.41 -9.74 0.95
CA GLN A 59 4.53 -10.90 1.05
C GLN A 59 5.27 -12.17 0.64
N ILE A 60 5.09 -13.24 1.40
CA ILE A 60 5.71 -14.54 1.19
C ILE A 60 4.64 -15.62 1.29
N LEU A 61 4.52 -16.46 0.25
CA LEU A 61 3.67 -17.64 0.25
C LEU A 61 4.33 -18.75 1.09
N LEU A 62 3.63 -19.23 2.10
CA LEU A 62 4.07 -20.31 3.00
C LEU A 62 3.64 -21.68 2.45
N ALA A 63 4.15 -22.02 1.26
CA ALA A 63 3.87 -23.28 0.57
C ALA A 63 5.16 -24.00 0.15
N GLN A 64 5.03 -25.22 -0.40
CA GLN A 64 6.18 -26.02 -0.87
C GLN A 64 6.98 -25.32 -1.98
N SER A 65 6.31 -24.51 -2.81
CA SER A 65 6.92 -23.65 -3.83
C SER A 65 6.86 -22.20 -3.34
N PRO A 66 7.95 -21.65 -2.77
CA PRO A 66 7.93 -20.31 -2.21
C PRO A 66 7.78 -19.27 -3.33
N GLU A 67 6.79 -18.40 -3.17
CA GLU A 67 6.63 -17.16 -3.92
C GLU A 67 6.90 -16.01 -2.96
N ALA A 68 7.68 -15.02 -3.39
CA ALA A 68 7.97 -13.82 -2.60
C ALA A 68 7.74 -12.59 -3.45
N TYR A 69 7.28 -11.53 -2.79
CA TYR A 69 6.91 -10.27 -3.38
C TYR A 69 7.40 -9.11 -2.52
N ALA A 70 7.92 -8.09 -3.18
CA ALA A 70 8.26 -6.82 -2.56
C ALA A 70 7.76 -5.68 -3.45
N LEU A 71 6.91 -4.82 -2.91
CA LEU A 71 6.50 -3.58 -3.56
C LEU A 71 7.15 -2.41 -2.85
N LEU A 72 8.14 -1.81 -3.52
CA LEU A 72 8.80 -0.58 -3.11
C LEU A 72 7.98 0.59 -3.62
N LYS A 73 7.72 1.58 -2.77
CA LYS A 73 6.73 2.62 -3.02
C LYS A 73 7.34 3.98 -2.76
N ALA A 74 7.13 4.90 -3.69
CA ALA A 74 7.45 6.31 -3.52
C ALA A 74 6.16 7.12 -3.65
N ASN A 75 5.74 7.76 -2.56
CA ASN A 75 4.54 8.57 -2.53
C ASN A 75 4.85 9.95 -3.12
N LEU A 76 4.28 10.24 -4.29
CA LEU A 76 4.52 11.49 -5.00
C LEU A 76 3.52 12.57 -4.60
N PHE A 77 2.33 12.16 -4.17
CA PHE A 77 1.21 13.03 -3.83
C PHE A 77 0.51 12.50 -2.56
N PRO A 78 1.06 12.75 -1.35
CA PRO A 78 0.55 12.17 -0.10
C PRO A 78 -0.75 12.77 0.44
N GLY A 79 -1.20 13.92 -0.09
CA GLY A 79 -2.31 14.71 0.48
C GLY A 79 -3.34 15.12 -0.58
N LEU A 80 -3.71 14.20 -1.48
CA LEU A 80 -4.79 14.44 -2.43
C LEU A 80 -6.14 14.41 -1.71
N VAL A 81 -7.12 15.12 -2.24
CA VAL A 81 -8.51 15.08 -1.76
C VAL A 81 -9.43 14.82 -2.94
N VAL A 82 -10.23 13.76 -2.86
CA VAL A 82 -11.18 13.34 -3.89
C VAL A 82 -12.55 13.22 -3.24
N GLU A 83 -13.51 14.06 -3.66
CA GLU A 83 -14.87 14.06 -3.10
C GLU A 83 -14.91 14.14 -1.56
N GLY A 84 -13.96 14.87 -0.96
CA GLY A 84 -13.84 15.03 0.50
C GLY A 84 -13.11 13.90 1.23
N LEU A 85 -12.63 12.89 0.51
CA LEU A 85 -11.83 11.78 1.04
C LEU A 85 -10.34 12.02 0.79
N PHE A 86 -9.49 11.61 1.73
CA PHE A 86 -8.03 11.69 1.55
C PHE A 86 -7.54 10.60 0.62
N ALA A 87 -6.59 10.94 -0.23
CA ALA A 87 -6.01 10.01 -1.19
C ALA A 87 -4.51 10.23 -1.28
N SER A 88 -3.81 9.18 -1.71
CA SER A 88 -2.41 9.28 -2.11
C SER A 88 -2.17 8.66 -3.46
N ALA A 89 -1.16 9.16 -4.17
CA ALA A 89 -0.73 8.59 -5.44
C ALA A 89 0.78 8.65 -5.57
N GLY A 90 1.35 7.61 -6.19
CA GLY A 90 2.79 7.47 -6.30
C GLY A 90 3.22 6.45 -7.35
N LEU A 91 4.46 6.03 -7.23
CA LEU A 91 5.06 4.99 -8.07
C LEU A 91 5.43 3.77 -7.23
N GLY A 92 5.21 2.60 -7.81
CA GLY A 92 5.57 1.31 -7.26
C GLY A 92 6.58 0.58 -8.15
N LEU A 93 7.53 -0.09 -7.50
CA LEU A 93 8.38 -1.12 -8.10
C LEU A 93 8.05 -2.46 -7.43
N ASP A 94 7.35 -3.31 -8.17
CA ASP A 94 6.96 -4.67 -7.78
C ASP A 94 8.05 -5.65 -8.23
N LEU A 95 8.70 -6.29 -7.25
CA LEU A 95 9.70 -7.33 -7.44
C LEU A 95 9.15 -8.68 -6.97
N ARG A 96 9.38 -9.71 -7.78
CA ARG A 96 8.81 -11.05 -7.55
C ARG A 96 9.86 -12.14 -7.67
N TYR A 97 9.70 -13.18 -6.86
CA TYR A 97 10.43 -14.44 -6.97
C TYR A 97 9.46 -15.53 -7.45
N PRO A 98 9.82 -16.38 -8.46
CA PRO A 98 11.18 -16.69 -8.95
C PRO A 98 11.86 -15.62 -9.81
N PHE A 99 11.16 -14.82 -10.61
CA PHE A 99 11.67 -13.54 -11.15
C PHE A 99 10.53 -12.77 -11.84
N GLY A 100 10.29 -11.55 -11.39
CA GLY A 100 9.44 -10.58 -12.07
C GLY A 100 9.74 -9.17 -11.58
N ALA A 101 9.60 -8.18 -12.45
CA ALA A 101 9.82 -6.78 -12.13
C ALA A 101 8.81 -5.93 -12.90
N HIS A 102 8.00 -5.15 -12.18
CA HIS A 102 6.97 -4.28 -12.76
C HIS A 102 7.06 -2.90 -12.15
N VAL A 103 6.84 -1.88 -12.97
CA VAL A 103 6.82 -0.49 -12.52
C VAL A 103 5.51 0.15 -12.95
N GLY A 104 4.92 0.96 -12.09
CA GLY A 104 3.73 1.72 -12.44
C GLY A 104 3.10 2.44 -11.26
N PRO A 105 1.89 2.99 -11.45
CA PRO A 105 1.24 3.79 -10.43
C PRO A 105 0.76 2.94 -9.26
N VAL A 106 0.83 3.55 -8.08
CA VAL A 106 0.15 3.08 -6.87
C VAL A 106 -0.74 4.22 -6.35
N ALA A 107 -1.89 3.87 -5.77
CA ALA A 107 -2.79 4.85 -5.18
C ALA A 107 -3.50 4.27 -3.97
N SER A 108 -3.87 5.13 -3.04
CA SER A 108 -4.78 4.82 -1.94
C SER A 108 -5.87 5.88 -1.82
N LEU A 109 -7.02 5.47 -1.30
CA LEU A 109 -8.16 6.31 -0.96
C LEU A 109 -8.62 5.91 0.44
N GLU A 110 -8.53 6.84 1.38
CA GLU A 110 -9.04 6.68 2.73
C GLU A 110 -10.56 6.76 2.72
N LEU A 111 -11.19 5.77 3.35
CA LEU A 111 -12.62 5.67 3.56
C LEU A 111 -12.92 5.79 5.06
N PRO A 112 -14.15 6.12 5.46
CA PRO A 112 -14.55 6.02 6.86
C PRO A 112 -14.33 4.60 7.41
N GLY A 113 -13.35 4.44 8.30
CA GLY A 113 -12.99 3.17 8.94
C GLY A 113 -12.13 2.22 8.09
N GLY A 114 -11.57 2.66 6.96
CA GLY A 114 -10.78 1.78 6.11
C GLY A 114 -10.04 2.50 4.99
N ALA A 115 -9.38 1.75 4.12
CA ALA A 115 -8.70 2.28 2.95
C ALA A 115 -8.89 1.35 1.74
N LEU A 116 -9.04 1.95 0.56
CA LEU A 116 -8.90 1.27 -0.73
C LEU A 116 -7.49 1.55 -1.26
N SER A 117 -6.84 0.51 -1.78
CA SER A 117 -5.53 0.63 -2.40
C SER A 117 -5.51 -0.06 -3.76
N GLY A 118 -4.81 0.53 -4.71
CA GLY A 118 -4.65 -0.01 -6.05
C GLY A 118 -3.21 0.11 -6.54
N THR A 119 -2.79 -0.89 -7.32
CA THR A 119 -1.49 -0.92 -7.97
C THR A 119 -1.66 -1.39 -9.40
N LEU A 120 -0.96 -0.75 -10.33
CA LEU A 120 -0.86 -1.20 -11.71
C LEU A 120 0.60 -1.11 -12.12
N GLY A 121 1.12 -2.13 -12.80
CA GLY A 121 2.52 -2.19 -13.18
C GLY A 121 2.72 -2.86 -14.53
N LEU A 122 3.54 -2.26 -15.38
CA LEU A 122 4.02 -2.89 -16.60
C LEU A 122 5.45 -3.35 -16.40
N GLY A 123 5.76 -4.53 -16.91
CA GLY A 123 7.10 -5.06 -16.77
C GLY A 123 7.25 -6.45 -17.32
N TYR A 124 8.10 -7.23 -16.66
CA TYR A 124 8.48 -8.55 -17.12
C TYR A 124 8.26 -9.59 -16.02
N GLN A 125 7.78 -10.77 -16.42
CA GLN A 125 7.62 -11.92 -15.55
C GLN A 125 8.19 -13.16 -16.25
N THR A 126 9.06 -13.89 -15.55
CA THR A 126 9.60 -15.15 -16.10
C THR A 126 8.48 -16.14 -16.38
N GLY A 127 8.52 -16.74 -17.57
CA GLY A 127 7.53 -17.69 -18.07
C GLY A 127 6.39 -17.05 -18.89
N SER A 128 6.06 -15.78 -18.67
CA SER A 128 5.02 -15.07 -19.42
C SER A 128 5.54 -13.91 -20.29
N GLY A 129 6.75 -13.40 -20.04
CA GLY A 129 7.35 -12.32 -20.82
C GLY A 129 6.85 -10.95 -20.37
N LEU A 130 6.42 -10.12 -21.32
CA LEU A 130 5.78 -8.84 -21.01
C LEU A 130 4.51 -9.09 -20.20
N HIS A 131 4.39 -8.44 -19.04
CA HIS A 131 3.36 -8.73 -18.07
C HIS A 131 2.77 -7.45 -17.48
N LEU A 132 1.44 -7.45 -17.31
CA LEU A 132 0.69 -6.39 -16.63
C LEU A 132 0.33 -6.88 -15.23
N ALA A 133 1.08 -6.41 -14.24
CA ALA A 133 0.80 -6.62 -12.83
C ALA A 133 -0.33 -5.70 -12.36
N TRP A 134 -1.24 -6.20 -11.53
CA TRP A 134 -2.29 -5.40 -10.92
C TRP A 134 -2.63 -5.92 -9.53
N GLY A 135 -3.09 -5.02 -8.68
CA GLY A 135 -3.50 -5.33 -7.32
C GLY A 135 -4.56 -4.35 -6.86
N ALA A 136 -5.54 -4.85 -6.12
CA ALA A 136 -6.55 -4.06 -5.45
C ALA A 136 -6.74 -4.62 -4.04
N GLY A 137 -6.86 -3.72 -3.07
CA GLY A 137 -7.03 -4.07 -1.66
C GLY A 137 -8.06 -3.16 -1.02
N PHE A 138 -8.85 -3.74 -0.12
CA PHE A 138 -9.68 -3.03 0.83
C PHE A 138 -9.26 -3.44 2.23
N ARG A 139 -8.88 -2.46 3.05
CA ARG A 139 -8.53 -2.63 4.45
C ARG A 139 -9.60 -2.01 5.32
N LEU A 140 -10.08 -2.75 6.31
CA LEU A 140 -10.96 -2.30 7.38
C LEU A 140 -10.15 -2.19 8.67
N TYR A 141 -10.17 -1.01 9.27
CA TYR A 141 -9.45 -0.71 10.51
C TYR A 141 -10.29 -1.11 11.74
N LEU A 142 -9.68 -1.91 12.62
CA LEU A 142 -10.28 -2.44 13.85
C LEU A 142 -9.42 -2.17 15.10
N GLU A 143 -8.42 -1.29 14.98
CA GLU A 143 -7.45 -0.84 16.01
C GLU A 143 -7.22 -1.78 17.23
N PRO A 144 -6.03 -2.40 17.39
CA PRO A 144 -4.80 -2.27 16.59
C PRO A 144 -4.72 -3.27 15.43
N LEU A 145 -5.85 -3.89 15.08
CA LEU A 145 -5.91 -4.87 14.00
C LEU A 145 -6.52 -4.26 12.75
N ALA A 146 -6.23 -4.86 11.60
CA ALA A 146 -6.95 -4.60 10.37
C ALA A 146 -7.30 -5.92 9.68
N LEU A 147 -8.48 -5.93 9.05
CA LEU A 147 -8.87 -6.97 8.10
C LEU A 147 -8.67 -6.44 6.70
N GLU A 148 -7.97 -7.17 5.86
CA GLU A 148 -7.71 -6.78 4.49
C GLU A 148 -8.22 -7.86 3.53
N VAL A 149 -8.99 -7.44 2.54
CA VAL A 149 -9.37 -8.27 1.40
C VAL A 149 -8.66 -7.73 0.18
N SER A 150 -7.93 -8.58 -0.53
CA SER A 150 -7.24 -8.16 -1.76
C SER A 150 -7.40 -9.17 -2.89
N ALA A 151 -7.24 -8.65 -4.10
CA ALA A 151 -7.17 -9.40 -5.34
C ALA A 151 -6.00 -8.88 -6.18
N SER A 152 -5.36 -9.76 -6.94
CA SER A 152 -4.25 -9.38 -7.82
C SER A 152 -4.13 -10.34 -8.99
N ASP A 153 -3.21 -10.05 -9.89
CA ASP A 153 -2.81 -11.00 -10.92
C ASP A 153 -2.16 -12.30 -10.35
N ARG A 154 -1.79 -12.31 -9.07
CA ARG A 154 -1.16 -13.46 -8.38
C ARG A 154 -2.17 -14.37 -7.68
N TYR A 155 -3.32 -13.83 -7.30
CA TYR A 155 -4.40 -14.54 -6.61
C TYR A 155 -5.72 -13.79 -6.83
N PRO A 156 -6.84 -14.49 -7.11
CA PRO A 156 -8.13 -13.84 -7.29
C PRO A 156 -8.70 -13.31 -5.97
N PHE A 157 -8.27 -13.86 -4.84
CA PHE A 157 -8.71 -13.47 -3.51
C PHE A 157 -7.68 -13.83 -2.43
N LEU A 158 -7.47 -12.91 -1.50
CA LEU A 158 -6.70 -13.06 -0.28
C LEU A 158 -7.41 -12.33 0.86
N LEU A 159 -7.64 -13.03 1.97
CA LEU A 159 -8.11 -12.43 3.22
C LEU A 159 -6.95 -12.40 4.23
N SER A 160 -6.67 -11.24 4.80
CA SER A 160 -5.55 -11.04 5.71
C SER A 160 -5.98 -10.40 7.03
N LEU A 161 -5.34 -10.84 8.10
CA LEU A 161 -5.41 -10.22 9.43
C LEU A 161 -4.06 -9.60 9.75
N LEU A 162 -4.05 -8.29 9.97
CA LEU A 162 -2.86 -7.48 10.14
C LEU A 162 -2.85 -6.83 11.52
N TYR A 163 -1.67 -6.80 12.15
CA TYR A 163 -1.39 -5.96 13.30
C TYR A 163 -0.76 -4.66 12.84
N LEU A 164 -1.23 -3.53 13.38
CA LEU A 164 -0.79 -2.17 13.06
C LEU A 164 0.11 -1.62 14.19
N TRP A 165 1.24 -0.97 13.85
CA TRP A 165 2.08 -0.25 14.82
C TRP A 165 2.85 0.95 14.25
#